data_AF-A0A348ZWD4-F1
#
_entry.id   AF-A0A348ZWD4-F1
#
_cell.length_a   1.000
_cell.length_b   1.000
_cell.length_c   1.000
_cell.angle_alpha   90.00
_cell.angle_beta   90.00
_cell.angle_gamma   90.00
#
_symmetry.space_group_name_H-M   'P 1'
#
loop_
_entity.id
_entity.type
_entity.pdbx_description
1 polymer ?
#
loop_
_entity_poly.entity_id
_entity_poly.type
_entity_poly.pdbx_seq_one_letter_code
_entity_poly.pdbx_strand_id
1 'polypeptide(L)'
;MIPIEYILLIGSLLILTSIGVARLSDNLGVPTLLLFLVVGMLAGSEGIGGIYFDDARLAQSVGIIALVFILFAGGLDTNWGDSKPIFKEGAVLATVGVFFTAIAVGLFASLLLGFSPLTGLLLGAIVSSTDAAAVFAVLRSKNISLHGRLKPLLEFESGSNDPM
;
A
#
# COMPACT_ATOMS: atom_id res chain seq x y z
N MET A 1 9.86 10.70 29.23
CA MET A 1 9.96 9.54 28.32
C MET A 1 8.76 8.65 28.59
N ILE A 2 8.02 8.24 27.56
CA ILE A 2 6.90 7.30 27.72
C ILE A 2 7.51 5.93 28.06
N PRO A 3 7.08 5.25 29.14
CA PRO A 3 7.58 3.91 29.45
C PRO A 3 7.26 2.90 28.34
N ILE A 4 8.17 1.94 28.13
CA ILE A 4 8.07 0.95 27.05
C ILE A 4 6.78 0.13 27.14
N GLU A 5 6.30 -0.11 28.35
CA GLU A 5 5.07 -0.83 28.64
C GLU A 5 3.85 -0.13 28.02
N TYR A 6 3.81 1.21 28.07
CA TYR A 6 2.72 1.97 27.45
C TYR A 6 2.81 1.96 25.94
N ILE A 7 4.03 2.00 25.36
CA ILE A 7 4.22 1.90 23.91
C ILE A 7 3.74 0.53 23.42
N LEU A 8 4.12 -0.55 24.10
CA LEU A 8 3.69 -1.90 23.79
C LEU A 8 2.18 -2.08 23.99
N LEU A 9 1.61 -1.49 25.04
CA LEU A 9 0.17 -1.53 25.30
C LEU A 9 -0.63 -0.81 24.20
N ILE A 10 -0.21 0.40 23.82
CA ILE A 10 -0.87 1.18 22.77
C ILE A 10 -0.73 0.45 21.43
N GLY A 11 0.48 -0.01 21.09
CA GLY A 11 0.73 -0.75 19.85
C GLY A 11 -0.10 -2.04 19.75
N SER A 12 -0.14 -2.83 20.82
CA SER A 12 -0.96 -4.06 20.86
C SER A 12 -2.45 -3.77 20.78
N LEU A 13 -2.96 -2.73 21.45
CA LEU A 13 -4.36 -2.32 21.36
C LEU A 13 -4.72 -1.87 19.93
N LEU A 14 -3.85 -1.11 19.27
CA LEU A 14 -4.04 -0.69 17.87
C LEU A 14 -4.06 -1.89 16.91
N ILE A 15 -3.16 -2.85 17.09
CA ILE A 15 -3.14 -4.09 16.29
C ILE A 15 -4.41 -4.90 16.53
N LEU A 16 -4.81 -5.12 17.78
CA LEU A 16 -6.03 -5.87 18.11
C LEU A 16 -7.28 -5.20 17.56
N THR A 17 -7.36 -3.87 17.66
CA THR A 17 -8.47 -3.08 17.11
C THR A 17 -8.49 -3.23 15.59
N SER A 18 -7.34 -3.10 14.92
CA SER A 18 -7.23 -3.29 13.47
C SER A 18 -7.68 -4.69 13.04
N ILE A 19 -7.26 -5.75 13.75
CA ILE A 19 -7.70 -7.12 13.46
C ILE A 19 -9.21 -7.29 13.64
N GLY A 20 -9.78 -6.71 14.69
CA GLY A 20 -11.23 -6.73 14.93
C GLY A 20 -12.01 -6.03 13.82
N VAL A 21 -11.53 -4.85 13.40
CA VAL A 21 -12.12 -4.06 12.31
C VAL A 21 -11.99 -4.77 10.96
N ALA A 22 -10.86 -5.46 10.70
CA ALA A 22 -10.68 -6.23 9.46
C ALA A 22 -11.75 -7.32 9.29
N ARG A 23 -12.13 -8.02 10.38
CA ARG A 23 -13.23 -9.00 10.35
C ARG A 23 -14.60 -8.38 10.07
N LEU A 24 -14.81 -7.13 10.51
CA LEU A 24 -16.05 -6.41 10.24
C LEU A 24 -16.11 -5.95 8.76
N SER A 25 -14.96 -5.64 8.15
CA SER A 25 -14.82 -5.24 6.75
C SER A 25 -15.47 -6.24 5.79
N ASP A 26 -15.26 -7.54 6.03
CA ASP A 26 -15.78 -8.62 5.19
C ASP A 26 -17.32 -8.61 5.10
N ASN A 27 -17.99 -8.14 6.16
CA ASN A 27 -19.45 -8.04 6.21
C ASN A 27 -20.00 -6.71 5.65
N LEU A 28 -19.20 -5.64 5.68
CA LEU A 28 -19.61 -4.30 5.25
C LEU A 28 -19.34 -4.03 3.76
N GLY A 29 -18.54 -4.86 3.09
CA GLY A 29 -18.17 -4.67 1.68
C GLY A 29 -17.26 -3.46 1.44
N VAL A 30 -16.63 -2.94 2.50
CA VAL A 30 -15.67 -1.82 2.45
C VAL A 30 -14.24 -2.39 2.37
N PRO A 31 -13.32 -1.77 1.61
CA PRO A 31 -11.91 -2.16 1.61
C PRO A 31 -11.26 -1.99 2.99
N THR A 32 -10.59 -3.04 3.46
CA THR A 32 -9.93 -3.08 4.78
C THR A 32 -8.92 -1.96 4.97
N LEU A 33 -8.22 -1.57 3.90
CA LEU A 33 -7.25 -0.45 3.92
C LEU A 33 -7.90 0.88 4.35
N LEU A 34 -9.12 1.17 3.89
CA LEU A 34 -9.84 2.39 4.30
C LEU A 34 -10.18 2.34 5.79
N LEU A 35 -10.51 1.16 6.31
CA LEU A 35 -10.79 1.02 7.73
C LEU A 35 -9.52 1.19 8.58
N PHE A 36 -8.38 0.67 8.14
CA PHE A 36 -7.10 0.90 8.82
C PHE A 36 -6.72 2.38 8.82
N LEU A 37 -6.97 3.09 7.72
CA LEU A 37 -6.77 4.53 7.64
C LEU A 37 -7.64 5.27 8.66
N VAL A 38 -8.92 4.91 8.78
CA VAL A 38 -9.84 5.50 9.78
C VAL A 38 -9.38 5.21 11.20
N VAL A 39 -8.98 3.98 11.51
CA VAL A 39 -8.42 3.64 12.84
C VAL A 39 -7.18 4.48 13.14
N GLY A 40 -6.28 4.65 12.16
CA GLY A 40 -5.10 5.50 12.29
C GLY A 40 -5.44 6.97 12.51
N MET A 41 -6.37 7.54 11.74
CA MET A 41 -6.84 8.92 11.92
C MET A 41 -7.50 9.13 13.28
N LEU A 42 -8.32 8.18 13.75
CA LEU A 42 -8.95 8.24 15.08
C LEU A 42 -7.93 8.10 16.21
N ALA A 43 -6.86 7.34 16.00
CA ALA A 43 -5.78 7.19 16.97
C ALA A 43 -4.86 8.43 17.01
N GLY A 44 -4.67 9.09 15.87
CA GLY A 44 -3.76 10.22 15.69
C GLY A 44 -4.12 11.48 16.48
N SER A 45 -3.30 12.51 16.32
CA SER A 45 -3.39 13.79 17.05
C SER A 45 -4.72 14.52 16.85
N GLU A 46 -5.31 14.41 15.65
CA GLU A 46 -6.61 15.01 15.30
C GLU A 46 -7.80 14.11 15.66
N GLY A 47 -7.52 12.87 16.07
CA GLY A 47 -8.52 11.89 16.46
C GLY A 47 -8.80 11.86 17.96
N ILE A 48 -9.69 10.95 18.35
CA ILE A 48 -10.06 10.71 19.77
C ILE A 48 -8.91 10.12 20.60
N GLY A 49 -7.92 9.49 19.95
CA GLY A 49 -6.76 8.89 20.60
C GLY A 49 -5.68 9.88 20.98
N GLY A 50 -5.59 11.03 20.29
CA GLY A 50 -4.65 12.10 20.61
C GLY A 50 -3.16 11.71 20.51
N ILE A 51 -2.83 10.66 19.76
CA ILE A 51 -1.44 10.19 19.62
C ILE A 51 -0.71 11.15 18.67
N TYR A 52 0.12 12.02 19.24
CA TYR A 52 1.01 12.88 18.46
C TYR A 52 2.14 12.06 17.83
N PHE A 53 2.32 12.21 16.51
CA PHE A 53 3.35 11.52 15.75
C PHE A 53 4.00 12.48 14.74
N ASP A 54 5.30 12.70 14.88
CA ASP A 54 6.11 13.54 13.98
C ASP A 54 7.53 12.98 13.90
N ASP A 55 7.63 11.71 13.49
CA ASP A 55 8.92 11.04 13.31
C ASP A 55 8.95 10.27 11.99
N ALA A 56 9.45 10.93 10.96
CA ALA A 56 9.63 10.35 9.63
C ALA A 56 10.63 9.17 9.64
N ARG A 57 11.63 9.17 10.52
CA ARG A 57 12.63 8.08 10.59
C ARG A 57 12.03 6.82 11.19
N LEU A 58 11.22 6.98 12.23
CA LEU A 58 10.48 5.88 12.82
C LEU A 58 9.46 5.33 11.82
N ALA A 59 8.70 6.19 11.14
CA ALA A 59 7.76 5.78 10.09
C ALA A 59 8.47 5.00 8.97
N GLN A 60 9.60 5.51 8.49
CA GLN A 60 10.43 4.83 7.50
C GLN A 60 10.94 3.48 8.00
N SER A 61 11.41 3.40 9.24
CA SER A 61 11.96 2.15 9.80
C SER A 61 10.88 1.08 9.91
N VAL A 62 9.70 1.44 10.43
CA VAL A 62 8.54 0.52 10.50
C VAL A 62 8.08 0.15 9.09
N GLY A 63 8.03 1.11 8.17
CA GLY A 63 7.67 0.91 6.77
C GLY A 63 8.60 -0.07 6.06
N ILE A 64 9.92 0.07 6.22
CA ILE A 64 10.91 -0.84 5.65
C ILE A 64 10.74 -2.25 6.21
N ILE A 65 10.58 -2.40 7.53
CA ILE A 65 10.38 -3.71 8.16
C ILE A 65 9.10 -4.35 7.60
N ALA A 66 8.00 -3.61 7.55
CA ALA A 66 6.73 -4.09 6.99
C ALA A 66 6.87 -4.47 5.52
N LEU A 67 7.51 -3.63 4.70
CA LEU A 67 7.71 -3.87 3.27
C LEU A 67 8.56 -5.12 3.03
N VAL A 68 9.62 -5.34 3.82
CA VAL A 68 10.43 -6.57 3.74
C VAL A 68 9.55 -7.80 3.98
N PHE A 69 8.69 -7.79 5.00
CA PHE A 69 7.78 -8.91 5.25
C PHE A 69 6.73 -9.09 4.16
N ILE A 70 6.13 -8.00 3.67
CA ILE A 70 5.10 -8.03 2.63
C ILE A 70 5.67 -8.56 1.31
N LEU A 71 6.81 -8.03 0.86
CA LEU A 71 7.48 -8.47 -0.36
C LEU A 71 7.98 -9.91 -0.26
N PHE A 72 8.54 -10.28 0.89
CA PHE A 72 9.01 -11.64 1.11
C PHE A 72 7.87 -12.66 1.11
N ALA A 73 6.77 -12.36 1.81
CA ALA A 73 5.58 -13.21 1.81
C ALA A 73 4.96 -13.30 0.41
N GLY A 74 4.79 -12.17 -0.28
CA GLY A 74 4.28 -12.12 -1.65
C GLY A 74 5.14 -12.93 -2.62
N GLY A 75 6.48 -12.86 -2.48
CA GLY A 75 7.41 -13.67 -3.27
C GLY A 75 7.30 -15.17 -3.01
N LEU A 76 7.06 -15.60 -1.76
CA LEU A 76 6.85 -17.00 -1.40
C LEU A 76 5.49 -17.55 -1.89
N ASP A 77 4.45 -16.73 -1.86
CA ASP A 77 3.10 -17.11 -2.29
C ASP A 77 2.94 -17.09 -3.82
N THR A 78 3.90 -16.50 -4.55
CA THR A 78 3.86 -16.38 -6.02
C THR A 78 4.15 -17.73 -6.69
N ASN A 79 3.18 -18.22 -7.48
CA ASN A 79 3.39 -19.40 -8.32
C ASN A 79 4.19 -19.06 -9.58
N TRP A 80 5.42 -19.57 -9.67
CA TRP A 80 6.29 -19.36 -10.83
C TRP A 80 5.72 -19.94 -12.13
N GLY A 81 4.91 -21.01 -12.05
CA GLY A 81 4.26 -21.62 -13.21
C GLY A 81 3.27 -20.68 -13.90
N ASP A 82 2.55 -19.88 -13.11
CA ASP A 82 1.53 -18.91 -13.60
C ASP A 82 2.15 -17.57 -14.00
N SER A 83 3.27 -17.20 -13.37
CA SER A 83 3.97 -15.92 -13.60
C SER A 83 4.93 -15.97 -14.79
N LYS A 84 5.57 -17.12 -15.05
CA LYS A 84 6.54 -17.27 -16.16
C LYS A 84 5.97 -16.86 -17.54
N PRO A 85 4.73 -17.21 -17.93
CA PRO A 85 4.17 -16.85 -19.23
C PRO A 85 3.86 -15.36 -19.43
N ILE A 86 3.83 -14.57 -18.35
CA ILE A 86 3.44 -13.14 -18.34
C ILE A 86 4.57 -12.22 -17.88
N PHE A 87 5.75 -12.79 -17.62
CA PHE A 87 6.89 -12.08 -17.06
C PHE A 87 7.29 -10.85 -17.89
N LYS A 88 7.23 -10.94 -19.22
CA LYS A 88 7.59 -9.82 -20.10
C LYS A 88 6.63 -8.66 -19.95
N GLU A 89 5.34 -8.95 -20.02
CA GLU A 89 4.27 -7.95 -19.93
C GLU A 89 4.30 -7.28 -18.56
N GLY A 90 4.42 -8.08 -17.50
CA GLY A 90 4.52 -7.60 -16.13
C GLY A 90 5.77 -6.76 -15.88
N ALA A 91 6.94 -7.17 -16.38
CA ALA A 91 8.18 -6.40 -16.23
C ALA A 91 8.14 -5.06 -16.99
N VAL A 92 7.49 -5.01 -18.16
CA VAL A 92 7.31 -3.75 -18.91
C VAL A 92 6.38 -2.80 -18.15
N LEU A 93 5.27 -3.32 -17.60
CA LEU A 93 4.35 -2.52 -16.79
C LEU A 93 5.03 -1.97 -15.53
N ALA A 94 5.74 -2.83 -14.80
CA ALA A 94 6.44 -2.48 -13.57
C ALA A 94 7.61 -1.50 -13.78
N THR A 95 8.13 -1.33 -15.01
CA THR A 95 9.24 -0.42 -15.29
C THR A 95 8.80 0.79 -16.11
N VAL A 96 8.41 0.55 -17.36
CA VAL A 96 8.04 1.59 -18.33
C VAL A 96 6.72 2.23 -17.92
N GLY A 97 5.74 1.44 -17.48
CA GLY A 97 4.46 1.95 -16.99
C GLY A 97 4.62 2.87 -15.78
N VAL A 98 5.38 2.41 -14.78
CA VAL A 98 5.73 3.18 -13.58
C VAL A 98 6.46 4.46 -13.93
N PHE A 99 7.47 4.40 -14.81
CA PHE A 99 8.22 5.58 -15.25
C PHE A 99 7.32 6.65 -15.90
N PHE A 100 6.45 6.25 -16.83
CA PHE A 100 5.53 7.19 -17.46
C PHE A 100 4.51 7.74 -16.47
N THR A 101 4.02 6.92 -15.55
CA THR A 101 3.08 7.33 -14.50
C THR A 101 3.72 8.35 -13.57
N ALA A 102 4.95 8.11 -13.11
CA ALA A 102 5.68 9.02 -12.24
C ALA A 102 5.91 10.39 -12.92
N ILE A 103 6.30 10.40 -14.19
CA ILE A 103 6.49 11.64 -14.96
C ILE A 103 5.16 12.37 -15.16
N ALA A 104 4.11 11.66 -15.56
CA ALA A 104 2.81 12.26 -15.82
C ALA A 104 2.24 12.91 -14.56
N VAL A 105 2.24 12.19 -13.44
CA VAL A 105 1.79 12.70 -12.14
C VAL A 105 2.70 13.84 -11.65
N GLY A 106 4.02 13.70 -11.80
CA GLY A 106 4.94 14.73 -11.34
C GLY A 106 4.88 16.03 -12.13
N LEU A 107 4.69 15.96 -13.44
CA LEU A 107 4.43 17.12 -14.28
C LEU A 107 3.07 17.75 -13.96
N PHE A 108 2.03 16.93 -13.78
CA PHE A 108 0.72 17.42 -13.35
C PHE A 108 0.83 18.20 -12.03
N ALA A 109 1.51 17.64 -11.04
CA ALA A 109 1.68 18.27 -9.74
C ALA A 109 2.53 19.55 -9.80
N SER A 110 3.58 19.57 -10.62
CA SER A 110 4.40 20.76 -10.85
C SER A 110 3.62 21.89 -11.53
N LEU A 111 2.87 21.56 -12.59
CA LEU A 111 2.20 22.55 -13.43
C LEU A 111 0.87 23.06 -12.85
N LEU A 112 0.07 22.19 -12.23
CA LEU A 112 -1.27 22.57 -11.73
C LEU A 112 -1.30 22.88 -10.24
N LEU A 113 -0.49 22.20 -9.42
CA LEU A 113 -0.46 22.41 -7.97
C LEU A 113 0.63 23.39 -7.54
N GLY A 114 1.50 23.81 -8.48
CA GLY A 114 2.56 24.78 -8.22
C GLY A 114 3.74 24.22 -7.43
N PHE A 115 3.91 22.89 -7.38
CA PHE A 115 5.09 22.30 -6.75
C PHE A 115 6.35 22.55 -7.56
N SER A 116 7.52 22.53 -6.90
CA SER A 116 8.79 22.51 -7.62
C SER A 116 8.87 21.25 -8.50
N PRO A 117 9.58 21.26 -9.64
CA PRO A 117 9.71 20.08 -10.50
C PRO A 117 10.24 18.85 -9.74
N LEU A 118 11.16 19.05 -8.80
CA LEU A 118 11.71 17.98 -7.97
C LEU A 118 10.65 17.39 -7.02
N THR A 119 9.90 18.25 -6.32
CA THR A 119 8.83 17.82 -5.41
C THR A 119 7.68 17.14 -6.16
N GLY A 120 7.32 17.66 -7.34
CA GLY A 120 6.32 17.06 -8.22
C GLY A 120 6.75 15.65 -8.64
N LEU A 121 7.96 15.51 -9.18
CA LEU A 121 8.50 14.19 -9.56
C LEU A 121 8.63 13.23 -8.37
N LEU A 122 9.00 13.72 -7.18
CA LEU A 122 9.01 12.91 -5.96
C LEU A 122 7.62 12.38 -5.62
N LEU A 123 6.59 13.24 -5.66
CA LEU A 123 5.21 12.81 -5.47
C LEU A 123 4.79 11.78 -6.53
N GLY A 124 5.15 12.03 -7.78
CA GLY A 124 4.90 11.11 -8.88
C GLY A 124 5.54 9.74 -8.64
N ALA A 125 6.79 9.69 -8.19
CA ALA A 125 7.47 8.45 -7.84
C ALA A 125 6.74 7.69 -6.74
N ILE A 126 6.38 8.36 -5.63
CA ILE A 126 5.67 7.76 -4.49
C ILE A 126 4.32 7.14 -4.91
N VAL A 127 3.58 7.80 -5.80
CA VAL A 127 2.21 7.38 -6.19
C VAL A 127 2.23 6.41 -7.38
N SER A 128 3.37 6.24 -8.06
CA SER A 128 3.47 5.40 -9.26
C SER A 128 3.48 3.89 -8.98
N SER A 129 3.83 3.47 -7.75
CA SER A 129 3.70 2.08 -7.30
C SER A 129 2.22 1.70 -7.11
N THR A 130 1.86 0.45 -7.42
CA THR A 130 0.46 -0.01 -7.44
C THR A 130 0.25 -1.20 -6.50
N ASP A 131 -0.88 -1.19 -5.77
CA ASP A 131 -1.27 -2.28 -4.86
C ASP A 131 -2.39 -3.15 -5.47
N ALA A 132 -2.04 -4.38 -5.87
CA ALA A 132 -3.00 -5.35 -6.41
C ALA A 132 -3.97 -5.89 -5.34
N ALA A 133 -3.56 -5.99 -4.07
CA ALA A 133 -4.38 -6.51 -2.99
C ALA A 133 -5.59 -5.62 -2.72
N ALA A 134 -5.39 -4.29 -2.75
CA ALA A 134 -6.47 -3.31 -2.66
C ALA A 134 -7.52 -3.50 -3.76
N VAL A 135 -7.07 -3.64 -5.01
CA VAL A 135 -7.95 -3.82 -6.17
C VAL A 135 -8.72 -5.14 -6.07
N PHE A 136 -8.05 -6.24 -5.70
CA PHE A 136 -8.72 -7.53 -5.57
C PHE A 136 -9.73 -7.58 -4.42
N ALA A 137 -9.48 -6.87 -3.31
CA ALA A 137 -10.45 -6.73 -2.23
C ALA A 137 -11.75 -6.07 -2.74
N VAL A 138 -11.63 -5.00 -3.54
CA VAL A 138 -12.78 -4.32 -4.16
C VAL A 138 -13.48 -5.23 -5.16
N LEU A 139 -12.75 -5.89 -6.06
CA LEU A 139 -13.36 -6.76 -7.07
C LEU A 139 -14.11 -7.94 -6.44
N ARG A 140 -13.56 -8.52 -5.37
CA ARG A 140 -14.21 -9.59 -4.60
C ARG A 140 -15.50 -9.12 -3.94
N SER A 141 -15.52 -7.92 -3.36
CA SER A 141 -16.74 -7.33 -2.77
C SER A 141 -17.89 -7.16 -3.77
N LYS A 142 -17.55 -7.02 -5.06
CA LYS A 142 -18.51 -6.89 -6.17
C LYS A 142 -18.77 -8.20 -6.93
N ASN A 143 -18.25 -9.34 -6.45
CA ASN A 143 -18.32 -10.64 -7.13
C ASN A 143 -17.78 -10.62 -8.58
N ILE A 144 -16.78 -9.78 -8.86
CA ILE A 144 -16.13 -9.70 -10.17
C ILE A 144 -14.89 -10.57 -10.16
N SER A 145 -14.82 -11.53 -11.08
CA SER A 145 -13.63 -12.36 -11.31
C SER A 145 -12.82 -11.85 -12.50
N LEU A 146 -11.50 -11.79 -12.31
CA LEU A 146 -10.57 -11.47 -13.39
C LEU A 146 -10.38 -12.69 -14.28
N HIS A 147 -10.47 -12.49 -15.58
CA HIS A 147 -10.39 -13.57 -16.56
C HIS A 147 -8.95 -13.90 -16.94
N GLY A 148 -8.66 -15.20 -17.08
CA GLY A 148 -7.41 -15.70 -17.64
C GLY A 148 -6.17 -15.22 -16.89
N ARG A 149 -5.26 -14.55 -17.61
CA ARG A 149 -3.94 -14.15 -17.11
C ARG A 149 -3.91 -12.78 -16.43
N LEU A 150 -5.03 -12.07 -16.35
CA LEU A 150 -5.09 -10.72 -15.78
C LEU A 150 -4.73 -10.69 -14.29
N LYS A 151 -5.19 -11.69 -13.53
CA LYS A 151 -4.90 -11.75 -12.09
C LYS A 151 -3.40 -11.96 -11.83
N PRO A 152 -2.74 -13.00 -12.39
CA PRO A 152 -1.29 -13.17 -12.25
C PRO A 152 -0.50 -11.97 -12.78
N LEU A 153 -0.98 -11.30 -13.85
CA LEU A 153 -0.32 -10.12 -14.41
C LEU A 153 -0.30 -8.95 -13.43
N LEU A 154 -1.45 -8.65 -12.83
CA LEU A 154 -1.57 -7.57 -11.85
C LEU A 154 -0.82 -7.90 -10.54
N GLU A 155 -0.85 -9.16 -10.09
CA GLU A 155 -0.04 -9.62 -8.95
C GLU A 155 1.45 -9.43 -9.21
N PHE A 156 1.91 -9.81 -10.40
CA PHE A 156 3.32 -9.68 -10.78
C PHE A 156 3.74 -8.21 -10.98
N GLU A 157 2.90 -7.39 -11.61
CA GLU A 157 3.15 -5.94 -11.78
C GLU A 157 3.32 -5.25 -10.43
N SER A 158 2.34 -5.41 -9.54
CA SER A 158 2.33 -4.82 -8.19
C SER A 158 3.54 -5.30 -7.38
N GLY A 159 3.74 -6.62 -7.25
CA GLY A 159 4.87 -7.15 -6.49
C GLY A 159 6.25 -6.76 -7.04
N SER A 160 6.36 -6.47 -8.35
CA SER A 160 7.62 -6.03 -8.97
C SER A 160 7.85 -4.52 -8.85
N ASN A 161 6.80 -3.71 -8.72
CA ASN A 161 6.90 -2.25 -8.62
C ASN A 161 6.95 -1.73 -7.17
N ASP A 162 6.46 -2.49 -6.18
CA ASP A 162 6.53 -2.18 -4.75
C ASP A 162 7.94 -1.82 -4.22
N PRO A 163 9.06 -2.42 -4.68
CA PRO A 163 10.40 -2.06 -4.20
C PRO A 163 11.05 -0.86 -4.93
N MET A 164 10.41 -0.28 -5.95
CA MET A 164 10.97 0.81 -6.76
C MET A 164 10.84 2.19 -6.12
#